data_AF-A0AA38IS57-F1
#
_entry.id   AF-A0AA38IS57-F1
#
_cell.length_a   1.000
_cell.length_b   1.000
_cell.length_c   1.000
_cell.angle_alpha   90.00
_cell.angle_beta   90.00
_cell.angle_gamma   90.00
#
_symmetry.space_group_name_H-M   'P 1'
#
loop_
_entity.id
_entity.type
_entity.pdbx_description
1 polymer ?
#
loop_
_entity_poly.entity_id
_entity_poly.type
_entity_poly.pdbx_seq_one_letter_code
_entity_poly.pdbx_strand_id
1 'polypeptide(L)'
;MANAYENYLKSVNANRNIAERPPGKYREKLNYLKQLIREYVHENAALVDELEEIQTTIIIRKEERKFLLRKLCEYEPQVATEVQNVAKTGFSQSSHLDNKKGKKRANNDSSDRKSKSRKNSRSRKKIVQPIPLDNSGRPIFPIELGNLTIHCLGEVVADRCEFHSEDVIYPVGFISTRMYGSLDDPTVKCIYSCKISEVNGLPKFEIEMDDNSNPIIGDTPDVCHSLLLQKINDALSLNVVSTRPRGNDFFGLSHPTVLNLLQSFPGSRKCVNYKWNKFEVSRSGDVHTEDNDAALSYEYLQRSINFCKYKMAPDILQKPSNDYLDSKDNLHDYLLNN
;
A
#
# COMPACT_ATOMS: atom_id res chain seq x y z
N MET A 1 78.26 11.33 44.44
CA MET A 1 76.79 11.14 44.37
C MET A 1 76.04 12.30 43.72
N ALA A 2 76.50 13.55 43.78
CA ALA A 2 75.82 14.69 43.16
C ALA A 2 75.68 14.62 41.62
N ASN A 3 76.73 14.20 40.90
CA ASN A 3 76.72 14.15 39.42
C ASN A 3 75.73 13.13 38.82
N ALA A 4 75.39 12.06 39.53
CA ALA A 4 74.44 11.06 39.02
C ALA A 4 73.00 11.57 39.09
N TYR A 5 72.68 12.32 40.15
CA TYR A 5 71.37 12.93 40.34
C TYR A 5 71.13 14.12 39.40
N GLU A 6 72.18 14.89 39.12
CA GLU A 6 72.12 16.01 38.18
C GLU A 6 71.95 15.55 36.72
N ASN A 7 72.59 14.43 36.35
CA ASN A 7 72.39 13.79 35.05
C ASN A 7 70.99 13.14 34.93
N TYR A 8 70.47 12.57 36.02
CA TYR A 8 69.10 12.07 36.06
C TYR A 8 68.08 13.20 35.89
N LEU A 9 68.23 14.33 36.58
CA LEU A 9 67.37 15.51 36.42
C LEU A 9 67.47 16.13 35.01
N LYS A 10 68.65 16.16 34.39
CA LYS A 10 68.80 16.56 32.98
C LYS A 10 68.10 15.58 32.02
N SER A 11 68.13 14.27 32.28
CA SER A 11 67.42 13.28 31.47
C SER A 11 65.89 13.34 31.62
N VAL A 12 65.39 13.63 32.83
CA VAL A 12 63.97 13.80 33.12
C VAL A 12 63.42 15.12 32.56
N ASN A 13 64.21 16.20 32.59
CA ASN A 13 63.86 17.47 31.97
C ASN A 13 64.00 17.47 30.44
N ALA A 14 64.91 16.67 29.86
CA ALA A 14 64.97 16.45 28.41
C ALA A 14 63.74 15.69 27.89
N ASN A 15 63.17 14.78 28.68
CA ASN A 15 61.94 14.06 28.34
C ASN A 15 60.64 14.85 28.58
N ARG A 16 60.69 15.99 29.28
CA ARG A 16 59.54 16.92 29.39
C ARG A 16 59.35 17.82 28.17
N ASN A 17 60.35 17.90 27.27
CA ASN A 17 60.24 18.60 25.99
C ASN A 17 59.59 17.76 24.87
N ILE A 18 58.72 16.80 25.23
CA ILE A 18 57.80 16.12 24.29
C ILE A 18 56.42 16.84 24.29
N ALA A 19 56.38 18.11 24.72
CA ALA A 19 55.15 18.91 24.75
C ALA A 19 54.92 19.75 23.49
N GLU A 20 55.85 19.84 22.54
CA GLU A 20 55.65 20.68 21.34
C GLU A 20 56.24 20.05 20.05
N ARG A 21 55.90 18.79 19.75
CA ARG A 21 55.94 18.38 18.33
C ARG A 21 54.62 18.83 17.69
N PRO A 22 54.64 19.64 16.61
CA PRO A 22 53.42 20.02 15.91
C PRO A 22 52.68 18.73 15.57
N PRO A 23 51.37 18.65 15.83
CA PRO A 23 50.65 17.39 15.70
C PRO A 23 50.86 16.89 14.27
N GLY A 24 51.46 15.70 14.14
CA GLY A 24 51.74 15.16 12.81
C GLY A 24 50.47 15.16 11.98
N LYS A 25 50.58 15.40 10.67
CA LYS A 25 49.43 15.60 9.74
C LYS A 25 48.27 14.62 9.95
N TYR A 26 48.56 13.38 10.32
CA TYR A 26 47.58 12.34 10.64
C TYR A 26 46.81 12.54 11.95
N ARG A 27 47.46 13.07 13.00
CA ARG A 27 46.83 13.39 14.29
C ARG A 27 45.87 14.57 14.17
N GLU A 28 46.22 15.60 13.40
CA GLU A 28 45.33 16.72 13.09
C GLU A 28 44.12 16.23 12.28
N LYS A 29 44.36 15.43 11.22
CA LYS A 29 43.29 14.85 10.41
C LYS A 29 42.36 13.96 11.23
N LEU A 30 42.88 13.14 12.13
CA LEU A 30 42.08 12.32 13.04
C LEU A 30 41.25 13.18 14.01
N ASN A 31 41.82 14.25 14.55
CA ASN A 31 41.10 15.16 15.44
C ASN A 31 39.99 15.91 14.69
N TYR A 32 40.25 16.33 13.45
CA TYR A 32 39.25 16.95 12.59
C TYR A 32 38.11 15.99 12.25
N LEU A 33 38.42 14.75 11.84
CA LEU A 33 37.41 13.71 11.60
C LEU A 33 36.57 13.42 12.86
N LYS A 34 37.21 13.33 14.03
CA LYS A 34 36.48 13.14 15.30
C LYS A 34 35.58 14.33 15.63
N GLN A 35 36.03 15.55 15.34
CA GLN A 35 35.23 16.74 15.54
C GLN A 35 34.02 16.76 14.59
N LEU A 36 34.26 16.47 13.31
CA LEU A 36 33.23 16.40 12.28
C LEU A 36 32.18 15.32 12.59
N ILE A 37 32.60 14.14 13.04
CA ILE A 37 31.67 13.08 13.47
C ILE A 37 30.81 13.54 14.64
N ARG A 38 31.40 14.25 15.63
CA ARG A 38 30.62 14.79 16.76
C ARG A 38 29.61 15.83 16.29
N GLU A 39 30.02 16.74 15.41
CA GLU A 39 29.12 17.75 14.83
C GLU A 39 27.97 17.11 14.07
N TYR A 40 28.23 16.11 13.22
CA TYR A 40 27.17 15.38 12.53
C TYR A 40 26.22 14.65 13.46
N VAL A 41 26.72 14.06 14.56
CA VAL A 41 25.87 13.40 15.56
C VAL A 41 24.97 14.42 16.25
N HIS A 42 25.48 15.60 16.60
CA HIS A 42 24.69 16.66 17.21
C HIS A 42 23.66 17.27 16.25
N GLU A 43 24.03 17.49 14.98
CA GLU A 43 23.11 17.97 13.95
C GLU A 43 21.99 16.96 13.70
N ASN A 44 22.32 15.67 13.58
CA ASN A 44 21.32 14.63 13.42
C ASN A 44 20.38 14.55 14.64
N ALA A 45 20.90 14.69 15.87
CA ALA A 45 20.05 14.71 17.06
C ALA A 45 19.09 15.91 17.04
N ALA A 46 19.57 17.11 16.69
CA ALA A 46 18.73 18.30 16.61
C ALA A 46 17.64 18.17 15.53
N LEU A 47 17.95 17.57 14.38
CA LEU A 47 16.96 17.31 13.32
C LEU A 47 15.90 16.31 13.75
N VAL A 48 16.26 15.29 14.54
CA VAL A 48 15.32 14.32 15.08
C VAL A 48 14.35 15.00 16.06
N ASP A 49 14.87 15.85 16.94
CA ASP A 49 14.04 16.63 17.88
C ASP A 49 13.04 17.54 17.12
N GLU A 50 13.49 18.23 16.06
CA GLU A 50 12.62 19.09 15.24
C GLU A 50 11.56 18.27 14.48
N LEU A 51 11.92 17.09 13.96
CA LEU A 51 10.98 16.20 13.30
C LEU A 51 9.91 15.68 14.27
N GLU A 52 10.27 15.37 15.51
CA GLU A 52 9.33 14.93 16.54
C GLU A 52 8.34 16.04 16.90
N GLU A 53 8.82 17.27 17.05
CA GLU A 53 7.96 18.44 17.32
C GLU A 53 6.97 18.68 16.17
N ILE A 54 7.44 18.62 14.92
CA ILE A 54 6.58 18.77 13.74
C ILE A 54 5.56 17.64 13.66
N GLN A 55 5.96 16.39 13.91
CA GLN A 55 5.04 15.25 13.89
C GLN A 55 3.97 15.35 14.97
N THR A 56 4.35 15.73 16.18
CA THR A 56 3.42 15.96 17.29
C THR A 56 2.42 17.06 16.94
N THR A 57 2.89 18.16 16.36
CA THR A 57 2.03 19.24 15.86
C THR A 57 1.08 18.75 14.78
N ILE A 58 1.54 17.96 13.81
CA ILE A 58 0.69 17.38 12.76
C ILE A 58 -0.41 16.51 13.37
N ILE A 59 -0.09 15.70 14.38
CA ILE A 59 -1.07 14.83 15.05
C ILE A 59 -2.13 15.70 15.74
N ILE A 60 -1.72 16.68 16.55
CA ILE A 60 -2.65 17.59 17.24
C ILE A 60 -3.56 18.29 16.24
N ARG A 61 -3.00 18.87 15.17
CA ARG A 61 -3.80 19.57 14.15
C ARG A 61 -4.72 18.63 13.37
N LYS A 62 -4.34 17.37 13.15
CA LYS A 62 -5.21 16.37 12.55
C LYS A 62 -6.39 16.03 13.44
N GLU A 63 -6.16 15.90 14.75
CA GLU A 63 -7.22 15.63 15.73
C GLU A 63 -8.16 16.82 15.89
N GLU A 64 -7.63 18.05 15.99
CA GLU A 64 -8.41 19.29 15.99
C GLU A 64 -9.28 19.40 14.74
N ARG A 65 -8.70 19.17 13.55
CA ARG A 65 -9.45 19.17 12.29
C ARG A 65 -10.58 18.14 12.30
N LYS A 66 -10.32 16.94 12.79
CA LYS A 66 -11.32 15.87 12.89
C LYS A 66 -12.43 16.23 13.87
N PHE A 67 -12.07 16.84 15.00
CA PHE A 67 -13.01 17.31 16.01
C PHE A 67 -13.91 18.43 15.47
N LEU A 68 -13.32 19.47 14.88
CA LEU A 68 -14.06 20.58 14.29
C LEU A 68 -14.96 20.13 13.14
N LEU A 69 -14.47 19.21 12.29
CA LEU A 69 -15.27 18.67 11.19
C LEU A 69 -16.46 17.86 11.69
N ARG A 70 -16.30 17.04 12.74
CA ARG A 70 -17.42 16.34 13.38
C ARG A 70 -18.43 17.33 13.94
N LYS A 71 -17.97 18.35 14.67
CA LYS A 71 -18.83 19.41 15.21
C LYS A 71 -19.58 20.14 14.10
N LEU A 72 -18.92 20.49 13.01
CA LEU A 72 -19.56 21.17 11.88
C LEU A 72 -20.63 20.29 11.20
N CYS A 73 -20.37 18.99 11.03
CA CYS A 73 -21.36 18.04 10.52
C CYS A 73 -22.58 17.87 11.45
N GLU A 74 -22.42 18.06 12.77
CA GLU A 74 -23.55 18.05 13.72
C GLU A 74 -24.48 19.26 13.53
N TYR A 75 -23.94 20.43 13.18
CA TYR A 75 -24.75 21.65 12.94
C TYR A 75 -25.25 21.76 11.49
N GLU A 76 -24.50 21.24 10.52
CA GLU A 76 -24.80 21.30 9.08
C GLU A 76 -24.78 19.90 8.43
N PRO A 77 -25.92 19.17 8.40
CA PRO A 77 -25.97 17.79 7.88
C PRO A 77 -25.72 17.68 6.36
N GLN A 78 -25.81 18.79 5.63
CA GLN A 78 -25.48 18.85 4.20
C GLN A 78 -23.97 18.70 3.96
N VAL A 79 -23.13 19.25 4.85
CA VAL A 79 -21.66 19.15 4.78
C VAL A 79 -21.17 17.73 5.00
N ALA A 80 -21.86 16.94 5.85
CA ALA A 80 -21.56 15.52 6.03
C ALA A 80 -21.65 14.73 4.72
N THR A 81 -22.60 15.09 3.85
CA THR A 81 -22.82 14.46 2.54
C THR A 81 -21.71 14.85 1.56
N GLU A 82 -21.28 16.11 1.56
CA GLU A 82 -20.17 16.59 0.73
C GLU A 82 -18.82 15.98 1.14
N VAL A 83 -18.54 15.87 2.44
CA VAL A 83 -17.32 15.22 2.97
C VAL A 83 -17.25 13.75 2.53
N GLN A 84 -18.37 13.03 2.57
CA GLN A 84 -18.44 11.65 2.07
C GLN A 84 -18.23 11.57 0.55
N ASN A 85 -18.67 12.57 -0.22
CA ASN A 85 -18.47 12.62 -1.67
C ASN A 85 -17.02 12.98 -2.06
N VAL A 86 -16.35 13.84 -1.29
CA VAL A 86 -14.93 14.16 -1.47
C VAL A 86 -14.04 12.97 -1.11
N ALA A 87 -14.35 12.25 -0.03
CA ALA A 87 -13.65 11.00 0.33
C ALA A 87 -13.80 9.90 -0.73
N LYS A 88 -14.90 9.92 -1.50
CA LYS A 88 -15.14 9.00 -2.63
C LYS A 88 -14.40 9.40 -3.91
N THR A 89 -13.92 10.63 -4.05
CA THR A 89 -13.43 11.19 -5.33
C THR A 89 -11.93 11.54 -5.39
N GLY A 90 -11.14 11.34 -4.33
CA GLY A 90 -9.72 11.75 -4.36
C GLY A 90 -8.75 10.88 -3.56
N PHE A 91 -8.05 9.97 -4.25
CA PHE A 91 -6.65 9.68 -3.96
C PHE A 91 -5.90 9.52 -5.30
N SER A 92 -5.35 10.62 -5.79
CA SER A 92 -4.38 10.62 -6.87
C SER A 92 -3.39 11.76 -6.62
N GLN A 93 -2.14 11.34 -6.40
CA GLN A 93 -0.89 12.07 -6.48
C GLN A 93 -0.43 12.96 -5.30
N SER A 94 0.64 12.47 -4.66
CA SER A 94 1.69 13.30 -4.08
C SER A 94 2.81 13.53 -5.11
N SER A 95 3.33 14.77 -5.10
CA SER A 95 4.64 15.26 -5.56
C SER A 95 5.06 15.11 -7.03
N HIS A 96 5.09 16.25 -7.72
CA HIS A 96 6.29 16.61 -8.49
C HIS A 96 6.55 18.12 -8.36
N LEU A 97 7.81 18.45 -8.04
CA LEU A 97 8.38 19.79 -8.13
C LEU A 97 8.35 20.24 -9.60
N ASP A 98 7.96 21.48 -9.87
CA ASP A 98 8.73 22.34 -10.78
C ASP A 98 8.31 23.83 -10.72
N ASN A 99 9.35 24.64 -10.86
CA ASN A 99 9.38 26.09 -10.74
C ASN A 99 9.12 26.71 -12.14
N LYS A 100 8.07 27.54 -12.33
CA LYS A 100 8.16 28.68 -13.26
C LYS A 100 7.05 29.73 -13.11
N LYS A 101 7.53 30.96 -12.95
CA LYS A 101 6.83 32.25 -12.94
C LYS A 101 5.97 32.47 -14.19
N GLY A 102 4.79 33.09 -14.00
CA GLY A 102 3.96 33.59 -15.10
C GLY A 102 2.72 34.39 -14.65
N LYS A 103 2.95 35.63 -14.17
CA LYS A 103 2.09 36.83 -14.13
C LYS A 103 0.58 36.73 -14.53
N LYS A 104 -0.26 37.29 -13.62
CA LYS A 104 -1.38 38.28 -13.80
C LYS A 104 -2.49 37.92 -14.82
N ARG A 105 -3.79 38.07 -14.57
CA ARG A 105 -4.58 39.00 -13.73
C ARG A 105 -6.03 38.48 -13.72
N ALA A 106 -6.74 38.60 -12.61
CA ALA A 106 -8.18 38.40 -12.53
C ALA A 106 -8.93 39.60 -13.11
N ASN A 107 -10.05 39.35 -13.81
CA ASN A 107 -11.14 40.29 -13.90
C ASN A 107 -12.48 39.55 -14.02
N ASN A 108 -13.43 39.94 -13.18
CA ASN A 108 -14.85 39.57 -13.22
C ASN A 108 -15.47 40.00 -14.56
N ASP A 109 -16.42 39.24 -15.09
CA ASP A 109 -17.85 39.60 -15.10
C ASP A 109 -18.67 38.59 -15.94
N SER A 110 -19.91 38.43 -15.51
CA SER A 110 -21.08 37.72 -16.01
C SER A 110 -21.27 37.53 -17.53
N SER A 111 -21.84 36.38 -17.91
CA SER A 111 -23.15 36.28 -18.59
C SER A 111 -23.38 34.92 -19.28
N ASP A 112 -24.60 34.43 -19.10
CA ASP A 112 -25.34 33.40 -19.82
C ASP A 112 -24.82 32.99 -21.21
N ARG A 113 -24.48 31.69 -21.37
CA ARG A 113 -24.74 30.92 -22.62
C ARG A 113 -25.00 29.44 -22.32
N LYS A 114 -26.28 29.06 -22.45
CA LYS A 114 -26.71 27.66 -22.65
C LYS A 114 -25.88 27.02 -23.78
N SER A 115 -25.11 25.99 -23.43
CA SER A 115 -24.66 25.00 -24.42
C SER A 115 -25.03 23.60 -23.89
N LYS A 116 -26.02 23.00 -24.55
CA LYS A 116 -26.36 21.58 -24.43
C LYS A 116 -25.18 20.77 -24.96
N SER A 117 -24.18 20.54 -24.13
CA SER A 117 -23.20 19.47 -24.36
C SER A 117 -23.89 18.15 -23.99
N ARG A 118 -24.43 17.46 -25.01
CA ARG A 118 -24.70 16.02 -24.94
C ARG A 118 -23.39 15.33 -24.57
N LYS A 119 -23.20 15.08 -23.28
CA LYS A 119 -22.12 14.24 -22.77
C LYS A 119 -22.51 12.81 -23.14
N ASN A 120 -22.13 12.40 -24.36
CA ASN A 120 -22.13 10.99 -24.74
C ASN A 120 -21.12 10.30 -23.82
N SER A 121 -21.59 9.79 -22.69
CA SER A 121 -20.88 8.79 -21.90
C SER A 121 -20.85 7.50 -22.73
N ARG A 122 -19.93 7.44 -23.70
CA ARG A 122 -19.53 6.13 -24.24
C ARG A 122 -19.02 5.35 -23.05
N SER A 123 -19.79 4.37 -22.57
CA SER A 123 -19.37 3.45 -21.54
C SER A 123 -18.02 2.88 -21.95
N ARG A 124 -16.98 3.14 -21.15
CA ARG A 124 -15.64 2.61 -21.40
C ARG A 124 -15.75 1.09 -21.43
N LYS A 125 -15.28 0.46 -22.50
CA LYS A 125 -15.28 -0.99 -22.63
C LYS A 125 -14.26 -1.58 -21.65
N LYS A 126 -14.64 -2.65 -20.94
CA LYS A 126 -13.72 -3.41 -20.08
C LYS A 126 -12.96 -4.42 -20.93
N ILE A 127 -11.65 -4.51 -20.78
CA ILE A 127 -10.84 -5.48 -21.53
C ILE A 127 -10.82 -6.80 -20.76
N VAL A 128 -10.96 -7.92 -21.47
CA VAL A 128 -10.87 -9.28 -20.90
C VAL A 128 -9.76 -10.05 -21.57
N GLN A 129 -9.07 -10.89 -20.80
CA GLN A 129 -8.08 -11.81 -21.34
C GLN A 129 -8.75 -13.00 -22.06
N PRO A 130 -8.11 -13.57 -23.09
CA PRO A 130 -8.56 -14.85 -23.65
C PRO A 130 -8.54 -15.93 -22.57
N ILE A 131 -9.58 -16.76 -22.53
CA ILE A 131 -9.65 -17.93 -21.66
C ILE A 131 -9.69 -19.21 -22.50
N PRO A 132 -9.15 -20.32 -22.00
CA PRO A 132 -9.28 -21.60 -22.69
C PRO A 132 -10.75 -22.02 -22.75
N LEU A 133 -11.17 -22.44 -23.94
CA LEU A 133 -12.50 -22.99 -24.21
C LEU A 133 -12.37 -24.44 -24.67
N ASP A 134 -13.35 -25.27 -24.32
CA ASP A 134 -13.46 -26.63 -24.82
C ASP A 134 -13.99 -26.66 -26.28
N ASN A 135 -14.11 -27.86 -26.84
CA ASN A 135 -14.61 -28.06 -28.21
C ASN A 135 -16.06 -27.59 -28.39
N SER A 136 -16.80 -27.37 -27.30
CA SER A 136 -18.17 -26.84 -27.31
C SER A 136 -18.24 -25.33 -27.09
N GLY A 137 -17.09 -24.66 -26.94
CA GLY A 137 -17.00 -23.22 -26.68
C GLY A 137 -17.26 -22.84 -25.21
N ARG A 138 -17.24 -23.80 -24.29
CA ARG A 138 -17.41 -23.55 -22.85
C ARG A 138 -16.07 -23.31 -22.17
N PRO A 139 -15.99 -22.42 -21.16
CA PRO A 139 -14.76 -22.22 -20.38
C PRO A 139 -14.25 -23.52 -19.76
N ILE A 140 -12.94 -23.74 -19.85
CA ILE A 140 -12.24 -24.81 -19.13
C ILE A 140 -11.81 -24.27 -17.76
N PHE A 141 -12.14 -25.00 -16.69
CA PHE A 141 -11.74 -24.67 -15.33
C PHE A 141 -10.53 -25.52 -14.88
N PRO A 142 -9.70 -25.00 -13.96
CA PRO A 142 -9.77 -23.67 -13.34
C PRO A 142 -9.33 -22.55 -14.29
N ILE A 143 -9.91 -21.34 -14.12
CA ILE A 143 -9.50 -20.13 -14.86
C ILE A 143 -8.57 -19.32 -13.96
N GLU A 144 -7.29 -19.26 -14.33
CA GLU A 144 -6.27 -18.52 -13.59
C GLU A 144 -6.22 -17.04 -14.03
N LEU A 145 -6.34 -16.14 -13.05
CA LEU A 145 -6.44 -14.69 -13.21
C LEU A 145 -5.40 -13.99 -12.32
N GLY A 146 -4.14 -14.42 -12.38
CA GLY A 146 -3.06 -13.91 -11.52
C GLY A 146 -3.10 -14.55 -10.13
N ASN A 147 -3.33 -13.77 -9.08
CA ASN A 147 -3.47 -14.31 -7.71
C ASN A 147 -4.89 -14.79 -7.37
N LEU A 148 -5.82 -14.69 -8.33
CA LEU A 148 -7.19 -15.18 -8.27
C LEU A 148 -7.34 -16.39 -9.20
N THR A 149 -8.07 -17.40 -8.78
CA THR A 149 -8.39 -18.58 -9.59
C THR A 149 -9.87 -18.90 -9.45
N ILE A 150 -10.56 -19.09 -10.57
CA ILE A 150 -11.98 -19.45 -10.57
C ILE A 150 -12.10 -20.95 -10.79
N HIS A 151 -12.73 -21.66 -9.86
CA HIS A 151 -12.96 -23.11 -9.94
C HIS A 151 -14.35 -23.43 -10.46
N CYS A 152 -15.36 -22.66 -10.06
CA CYS A 152 -16.74 -22.84 -10.47
C CYS A 152 -17.45 -21.48 -10.52
N LEU A 153 -18.20 -21.22 -11.59
CA LEU A 153 -19.02 -20.00 -11.71
C LEU A 153 -20.41 -20.13 -11.06
N GLY A 154 -20.84 -21.34 -10.69
CA GLY A 154 -22.16 -21.57 -10.09
C GLY A 154 -23.33 -21.39 -11.07
N GLU A 155 -24.51 -21.12 -10.54
CA GLU A 155 -25.77 -20.92 -11.28
C GLU A 155 -26.38 -19.55 -10.97
N VAL A 156 -26.88 -18.86 -12.00
CA VAL A 156 -27.49 -17.54 -11.85
C VAL A 156 -28.94 -17.65 -11.39
N VAL A 157 -29.21 -17.12 -10.20
CA VAL A 157 -30.55 -16.99 -9.62
C VAL A 157 -31.08 -15.60 -9.97
N ALA A 158 -32.04 -15.54 -10.91
CA ALA A 158 -32.52 -14.28 -11.46
C ALA A 158 -33.93 -13.86 -10.97
N ASP A 159 -34.66 -14.78 -10.34
CA ASP A 159 -35.99 -14.56 -9.78
C ASP A 159 -35.97 -13.75 -8.46
N ARG A 160 -34.83 -13.73 -7.77
CA ARG A 160 -34.61 -13.05 -6.48
C ARG A 160 -33.60 -11.93 -6.61
N CYS A 161 -33.93 -10.76 -6.06
CA CYS A 161 -33.11 -9.56 -6.20
C CYS A 161 -31.88 -9.57 -5.29
N GLU A 162 -31.85 -10.42 -4.28
CA GLU A 162 -30.76 -10.58 -3.33
C GLU A 162 -29.51 -11.21 -3.98
N PHE A 163 -29.69 -11.94 -5.09
CA PHE A 163 -28.60 -12.63 -5.81
C PHE A 163 -27.94 -11.76 -6.89
N HIS A 164 -28.23 -10.46 -6.96
CA HIS A 164 -27.53 -9.56 -7.87
C HIS A 164 -27.62 -8.10 -7.41
N SER A 165 -26.58 -7.34 -7.70
CA SER A 165 -26.53 -5.89 -7.49
C SER A 165 -26.44 -5.17 -8.83
N GLU A 166 -26.23 -3.85 -8.79
CA GLU A 166 -25.99 -3.06 -9.99
C GLU A 166 -24.74 -3.53 -10.77
N ASP A 167 -23.69 -3.93 -10.05
CA ASP A 167 -22.36 -4.14 -10.62
C ASP A 167 -22.00 -5.62 -10.82
N VAL A 168 -22.57 -6.52 -10.01
CA VAL A 168 -22.21 -7.94 -9.95
C VAL A 168 -23.44 -8.85 -9.78
N ILE A 169 -23.30 -10.10 -10.21
CA ILE A 169 -24.25 -11.19 -9.96
C ILE A 169 -23.61 -12.13 -8.93
N TYR A 170 -24.42 -12.67 -8.01
CA TYR A 170 -24.01 -13.64 -6.98
C TYR A 170 -24.56 -15.03 -7.32
N PRO A 171 -23.85 -15.82 -8.14
CA PRO A 171 -24.32 -17.14 -8.52
C PRO A 171 -24.15 -18.16 -7.39
N VAL A 172 -25.13 -19.07 -7.25
CA VAL A 172 -25.11 -20.13 -6.24
C VAL A 172 -24.16 -21.24 -6.68
N GLY A 173 -23.28 -21.69 -5.79
CA GLY A 173 -22.24 -22.67 -6.10
C GLY A 173 -20.98 -22.06 -6.73
N PHE A 174 -20.83 -20.73 -6.69
CA PHE A 174 -19.59 -20.06 -7.08
C PHE A 174 -18.45 -20.47 -6.15
N ILE A 175 -17.30 -20.80 -6.73
CA ILE A 175 -16.08 -21.14 -5.99
C ILE A 175 -14.89 -20.48 -6.68
N SER A 176 -14.17 -19.64 -5.93
CA SER A 176 -12.88 -19.10 -6.33
C SER A 176 -11.85 -19.30 -5.23
N THR A 177 -10.57 -19.23 -5.58
CA THR A 177 -9.48 -19.15 -4.61
C THR A 177 -8.66 -17.90 -4.83
N ARG A 178 -8.19 -17.28 -3.75
CA ARG A 178 -7.28 -16.13 -3.80
C ARG A 178 -6.11 -16.34 -2.87
N MET A 179 -4.90 -16.09 -3.37
CA MET A 179 -3.71 -16.09 -2.54
C MET A 179 -3.61 -14.81 -1.72
N TYR A 180 -3.44 -14.93 -0.40
CA TYR A 180 -3.35 -13.79 0.53
C TYR A 180 -2.57 -14.16 1.80
N GLY A 181 -2.55 -13.31 2.84
CA GLY A 181 -1.82 -13.59 4.09
C GLY A 181 -2.59 -14.53 5.03
N SER A 182 -1.91 -15.45 5.70
CA SER A 182 -2.51 -16.37 6.68
C SER A 182 -3.08 -15.62 7.89
N LEU A 183 -4.15 -16.17 8.48
CA LEU A 183 -4.71 -15.65 9.72
C LEU A 183 -3.83 -15.96 10.94
N ASP A 184 -3.03 -17.02 10.90
CA ASP A 184 -2.13 -17.41 11.99
C ASP A 184 -0.85 -16.59 11.96
N ASP A 185 -0.29 -16.38 10.77
CA ASP A 185 0.85 -15.49 10.51
C ASP A 185 0.65 -14.75 9.18
N PRO A 186 0.23 -13.48 9.19
CA PRO A 186 0.02 -12.70 7.96
C PRO A 186 1.30 -12.44 7.13
N THR A 187 2.49 -12.82 7.63
CA THR A 187 3.75 -12.81 6.87
C THR A 187 4.01 -14.10 6.10
N VAL A 188 3.10 -15.05 6.19
CA VAL A 188 3.08 -16.29 5.41
C VAL A 188 1.90 -16.25 4.45
N LYS A 189 2.16 -16.62 3.20
CA LYS A 189 1.16 -16.69 2.14
C LYS A 189 0.33 -17.96 2.31
N CYS A 190 -1.00 -17.85 2.19
CA CYS A 190 -1.93 -18.96 2.14
C CYS A 190 -2.96 -18.77 1.01
N ILE A 191 -3.82 -19.76 0.84
CA ILE A 191 -4.92 -19.73 -0.13
C ILE A 191 -6.24 -19.65 0.64
N TYR A 192 -7.09 -18.71 0.22
CA TYR A 192 -8.46 -18.61 0.69
C TYR A 192 -9.42 -19.09 -0.38
N SER A 193 -10.29 -20.04 -0.04
CA SER A 193 -11.45 -20.45 -0.82
C SER A 193 -12.64 -19.53 -0.52
N CYS A 194 -13.17 -18.88 -1.56
CA CYS A 194 -14.35 -18.03 -1.50
C CYS A 194 -15.54 -18.79 -2.11
N LYS A 195 -16.62 -18.96 -1.35
CA LYS A 195 -17.81 -19.72 -1.76
C LYS A 195 -19.07 -18.88 -1.65
N ILE A 196 -19.99 -19.06 -2.60
CA ILE A 196 -21.34 -18.49 -2.54
C ILE A 196 -22.33 -19.66 -2.51
N SER A 197 -23.09 -19.77 -1.42
CA SER A 197 -24.12 -20.78 -1.24
C SER A 197 -25.48 -20.13 -1.06
N GLU A 198 -26.55 -20.93 -1.08
CA GLU A 198 -27.90 -20.46 -0.76
C GLU A 198 -28.34 -21.06 0.58
N VAL A 199 -28.73 -20.19 1.51
CA VAL A 199 -29.26 -20.59 2.81
C VAL A 199 -30.54 -19.82 3.07
N ASN A 200 -31.64 -20.54 3.32
CA ASN A 200 -32.97 -19.96 3.57
C ASN A 200 -33.45 -18.99 2.47
N GLY A 201 -33.10 -19.27 1.21
CA GLY A 201 -33.50 -18.43 0.08
C GLY A 201 -32.66 -17.17 -0.12
N LEU A 202 -31.57 -17.00 0.63
CA LEU A 202 -30.66 -15.85 0.56
C LEU A 202 -29.23 -16.31 0.21
N PRO A 203 -28.44 -15.47 -0.48
CA PRO A 203 -27.04 -15.78 -0.71
C PRO A 203 -26.25 -15.74 0.59
N LYS A 204 -25.36 -16.71 0.77
CA LYS A 204 -24.42 -16.79 1.88
C LYS A 204 -23.01 -16.81 1.34
N PHE A 205 -22.15 -16.00 1.94
CA PHE A 205 -20.77 -15.80 1.49
C PHE A 205 -19.82 -16.36 2.54
N GLU A 206 -18.82 -17.10 2.07
CA GLU A 206 -17.87 -17.80 2.93
C GLU A 206 -16.45 -17.56 2.41
N ILE A 207 -15.53 -17.23 3.33
CA ILE A 207 -14.09 -17.20 3.09
C ILE A 207 -13.45 -18.21 4.04
N GLU A 208 -12.82 -19.23 3.48
CA GLU A 208 -12.21 -20.35 4.20
C GLU A 208 -10.72 -20.42 3.86
N MET A 209 -9.85 -20.55 4.86
CA MET A 209 -8.41 -20.79 4.65
C MET A 209 -8.18 -22.29 4.43
N ASP A 210 -7.32 -22.65 3.48
CA ASP A 210 -7.09 -24.04 3.00
C ASP A 210 -6.68 -25.04 4.10
N ASP A 211 -6.13 -24.56 5.21
CA ASP A 211 -5.71 -25.33 6.40
C ASP A 211 -6.85 -25.65 7.38
N ASN A 212 -8.11 -25.60 6.91
CA ASN A 212 -9.29 -26.10 7.62
C ASN A 212 -9.65 -25.28 8.87
N SER A 213 -9.44 -23.97 8.82
CA SER A 213 -9.90 -23.02 9.85
C SER A 213 -11.41 -22.76 9.75
N ASN A 214 -12.02 -22.32 10.86
CA ASN A 214 -13.44 -21.93 10.87
C ASN A 214 -13.70 -20.85 9.80
N PRO A 215 -14.59 -21.10 8.82
CA PRO A 215 -14.82 -20.16 7.74
C PRO A 215 -15.40 -18.85 8.25
N ILE A 216 -15.01 -17.74 7.62
CA ILE A 216 -15.62 -16.44 7.82
C ILE A 216 -16.89 -16.40 6.98
N ILE A 217 -18.04 -16.35 7.65
CA ILE A 217 -19.35 -16.39 7.01
C ILE A 217 -20.05 -15.03 7.17
N GLY A 218 -20.62 -14.51 6.09
CA GLY A 218 -21.33 -13.23 6.09
C GLY A 218 -22.47 -13.18 5.07
N ASP A 219 -23.38 -12.23 5.26
CA ASP A 219 -24.55 -12.03 4.37
C ASP A 219 -24.20 -11.23 3.11
N THR A 220 -23.01 -10.62 3.07
CA THR A 220 -22.45 -9.97 1.88
C THR A 220 -20.95 -10.27 1.75
N PRO A 221 -20.38 -10.16 0.53
CA PRO A 221 -18.93 -10.29 0.33
C PRO A 221 -18.13 -9.31 1.18
N ASP A 222 -18.65 -8.08 1.32
CA ASP A 222 -18.01 -7.00 2.05
C ASP A 222 -17.91 -7.28 3.55
N VAL A 223 -18.93 -7.92 4.14
CA VAL A 223 -18.89 -8.36 5.53
C VAL A 223 -17.78 -9.38 5.73
N CYS A 224 -17.70 -10.39 4.88
CA CYS A 224 -16.65 -11.42 4.97
C CYS A 224 -15.25 -10.82 4.84
N HIS A 225 -15.06 -9.95 3.84
CA HIS A 225 -13.78 -9.32 3.58
C HIS A 225 -13.36 -8.34 4.69
N SER A 226 -14.30 -7.56 5.24
CA SER A 226 -13.99 -6.68 6.38
C SER A 226 -13.50 -7.48 7.58
N LEU A 227 -14.16 -8.60 7.88
CA LEU A 227 -13.75 -9.50 8.97
C LEU A 227 -12.40 -10.16 8.71
N LEU A 228 -12.11 -10.57 7.48
CA LEU A 228 -10.80 -11.08 7.09
C LEU A 228 -9.71 -10.04 7.38
N LEU A 229 -9.87 -8.81 6.88
CA LEU A 229 -8.90 -7.74 7.06
C LEU A 229 -8.72 -7.35 8.54
N GLN A 230 -9.82 -7.37 9.31
CA GLN A 230 -9.76 -7.15 10.75
C GLN A 230 -8.90 -8.23 11.43
N LYS A 231 -9.16 -9.52 11.15
CA LYS A 231 -8.36 -10.62 11.72
C LYS A 231 -6.87 -10.51 11.35
N ILE A 232 -6.55 -10.07 10.13
CA ILE A 232 -5.15 -9.83 9.72
C ILE A 232 -4.49 -8.74 10.58
N ASN A 233 -5.17 -7.61 10.77
CA ASN A 233 -4.66 -6.53 11.61
C ASN A 233 -4.52 -6.98 13.08
N ASP A 234 -5.49 -7.74 13.60
CA ASP A 234 -5.49 -8.27 14.96
C ASP A 234 -4.34 -9.27 15.18
N ALA A 235 -4.10 -10.19 14.23
CA ALA A 235 -3.01 -11.16 14.28
C ALA A 235 -1.63 -10.49 14.31
N LEU A 236 -1.49 -9.33 13.65
CA LEU A 236 -0.26 -8.53 13.70
C LEU A 236 -0.21 -7.56 14.87
N SER A 237 -1.34 -7.33 15.56
CA SER A 237 -1.53 -6.22 16.50
C SER A 237 -1.18 -4.85 15.89
N LEU A 238 -1.41 -4.69 14.58
CA LEU A 238 -1.04 -3.52 13.79
C LEU A 238 -2.09 -3.23 12.73
N ASN A 239 -2.35 -1.94 12.47
CA ASN A 239 -3.22 -1.51 11.37
C ASN A 239 -2.44 -1.44 10.05
N VAL A 240 -2.09 -2.59 9.48
CA VAL A 240 -1.30 -2.70 8.23
C VAL A 240 -2.16 -2.59 6.97
N VAL A 241 -3.45 -2.92 7.07
CA VAL A 241 -4.42 -2.82 5.98
C VAL A 241 -5.64 -2.01 6.39
N SER A 242 -6.18 -1.24 5.43
CA SER A 242 -7.44 -0.52 5.60
C SER A 242 -8.58 -1.51 5.72
N THR A 243 -9.48 -1.33 6.69
CA THR A 243 -10.69 -2.16 6.84
C THR A 243 -11.81 -1.77 5.87
N ARG A 244 -11.53 -0.92 4.87
CA ARG A 244 -12.50 -0.60 3.81
C ARG A 244 -12.77 -1.88 2.99
N PRO A 245 -14.02 -2.39 2.96
CA PRO A 245 -14.33 -3.62 2.25
C PRO A 245 -14.20 -3.48 0.74
N ARG A 246 -13.78 -4.58 0.11
CA ARG A 246 -13.70 -4.81 -1.34
C ARG A 246 -14.07 -6.27 -1.63
N GLY A 247 -15.14 -6.76 -1.00
CA GLY A 247 -15.49 -8.18 -1.00
C GLY A 247 -15.78 -8.72 -2.39
N ASN A 248 -16.49 -7.96 -3.23
CA ASN A 248 -16.73 -8.35 -4.62
C ASN A 248 -15.43 -8.55 -5.42
N ASP A 249 -14.40 -7.74 -5.14
CA ASP A 249 -13.09 -7.86 -5.78
C ASP A 249 -12.31 -9.05 -5.21
N PHE A 250 -12.35 -9.24 -3.89
CA PHE A 250 -11.69 -10.37 -3.22
C PHE A 250 -12.23 -11.71 -3.69
N PHE A 251 -13.56 -11.87 -3.77
CA PHE A 251 -14.22 -13.05 -4.34
C PHE A 251 -13.94 -13.20 -5.86
N GLY A 252 -13.56 -12.13 -6.54
CA GLY A 252 -13.29 -12.12 -7.98
C GLY A 252 -14.51 -11.82 -8.86
N LEU A 253 -15.67 -11.51 -8.25
CA LEU A 253 -16.91 -11.22 -8.96
C LEU A 253 -16.84 -9.95 -9.81
N SER A 254 -16.06 -8.96 -9.38
CA SER A 254 -15.82 -7.73 -10.15
C SER A 254 -14.81 -7.90 -11.29
N HIS A 255 -14.10 -9.03 -11.36
CA HIS A 255 -13.05 -9.23 -12.34
C HIS A 255 -13.65 -9.20 -13.77
N PRO A 256 -13.09 -8.43 -14.73
CA PRO A 256 -13.68 -8.26 -16.06
C PRO A 256 -14.03 -9.57 -16.76
N THR A 257 -13.15 -10.57 -16.69
CA THR A 257 -13.38 -11.90 -17.26
C THR A 257 -14.57 -12.60 -16.60
N VAL A 258 -14.68 -12.55 -15.26
CA VAL A 258 -15.76 -13.20 -14.50
C VAL A 258 -17.09 -12.52 -14.81
N LEU A 259 -17.13 -11.18 -14.81
CA LEU A 259 -18.32 -10.43 -15.22
C LEU A 259 -18.78 -10.81 -16.63
N ASN A 260 -17.86 -10.89 -17.59
CA ASN A 260 -18.18 -11.27 -18.96
C ASN A 260 -18.77 -12.69 -19.07
N LEU A 261 -18.20 -13.63 -18.30
CA LEU A 261 -18.70 -14.99 -18.21
C LEU A 261 -20.09 -15.04 -17.60
N LEU A 262 -20.29 -14.43 -16.42
CA LEU A 262 -21.59 -14.40 -15.74
C LEU A 262 -22.66 -13.69 -16.57
N GLN A 263 -22.31 -12.63 -17.32
CA GLN A 263 -23.26 -11.98 -18.24
C GLN A 263 -23.74 -12.89 -19.37
N SER A 264 -22.95 -13.91 -19.73
CA SER A 264 -23.28 -14.86 -20.79
C SER A 264 -24.17 -16.02 -20.30
N PHE A 265 -24.44 -16.11 -19.00
CA PHE A 265 -25.22 -17.21 -18.43
C PHE A 265 -26.72 -17.11 -18.75
N PRO A 266 -27.42 -18.25 -18.85
CA PRO A 266 -28.87 -18.27 -18.86
C PRO A 266 -29.41 -17.60 -17.59
N GLY A 267 -30.37 -16.68 -17.73
CA GLY A 267 -30.97 -15.98 -16.59
C GLY A 267 -30.36 -14.60 -16.29
N SER A 268 -29.12 -14.30 -16.70
CA SER A 268 -28.47 -13.01 -16.42
C SER A 268 -29.21 -11.81 -17.01
N ARG A 269 -29.97 -12.00 -18.10
CA ARG A 269 -30.87 -10.97 -18.67
C ARG A 269 -32.09 -10.65 -17.82
N LYS A 270 -32.48 -11.55 -16.91
CA LYS A 270 -33.64 -11.41 -16.03
C LYS A 270 -33.26 -10.76 -14.68
N CYS A 271 -31.97 -10.62 -14.38
CA CYS A 271 -31.48 -9.90 -13.21
C CYS A 271 -31.81 -8.40 -13.33
N VAL A 272 -32.92 -7.98 -12.74
CA VAL A 272 -33.52 -6.64 -12.93
C VAL A 272 -32.62 -5.49 -12.49
N ASN A 273 -31.80 -5.69 -11.45
CA ASN A 273 -30.92 -4.63 -10.94
C ASN A 273 -29.57 -4.58 -11.67
N TYR A 274 -29.19 -5.63 -12.40
CA TYR A 274 -27.85 -5.78 -12.93
C TYR A 274 -27.60 -4.94 -14.20
N LYS A 275 -26.56 -4.11 -14.17
CA LYS A 275 -26.16 -3.27 -15.32
C LYS A 275 -25.13 -3.96 -16.19
N TRP A 276 -25.48 -4.12 -17.47
CA TRP A 276 -24.65 -4.80 -18.45
C TRP A 276 -23.40 -4.01 -18.81
N ASN A 277 -22.24 -4.64 -18.66
CA ASN A 277 -20.98 -4.11 -19.14
C ASN A 277 -20.75 -4.49 -20.62
N LYS A 278 -19.92 -3.70 -21.30
CA LYS A 278 -19.40 -4.01 -22.63
C LYS A 278 -17.96 -4.46 -22.50
N PHE A 279 -17.64 -5.61 -23.06
CA PHE A 279 -16.30 -6.18 -23.03
C PHE A 279 -15.63 -6.19 -24.40
N GLU A 280 -14.31 -6.15 -24.39
CA GLU A 280 -13.47 -6.36 -25.57
C GLU A 280 -12.37 -7.34 -25.21
N VAL A 281 -12.21 -8.39 -26.02
CA VAL A 281 -11.15 -9.39 -25.78
C VAL A 281 -9.83 -8.79 -26.23
N SER A 282 -8.84 -8.79 -25.32
CA SER A 282 -7.48 -8.37 -25.65
C SER A 282 -6.86 -9.30 -26.70
N ARG A 283 -6.13 -8.72 -27.64
CA ARG A 283 -5.34 -9.48 -28.62
C ARG A 283 -3.93 -9.81 -28.11
N SER A 284 -3.45 -9.06 -27.12
CA SER A 284 -2.23 -9.35 -26.38
C SER A 284 -2.59 -10.09 -25.10
N GLY A 285 -2.02 -11.28 -24.89
CA GLY A 285 -2.35 -12.16 -23.76
C GLY A 285 -2.17 -11.54 -22.37
N ASP A 286 -1.43 -10.44 -22.26
CA ASP A 286 -1.21 -9.73 -21.00
C ASP A 286 -2.25 -8.62 -20.78
N VAL A 287 -3.32 -8.96 -20.05
CA VAL A 287 -4.15 -7.97 -19.34
C VAL A 287 -4.21 -8.38 -17.88
N HIS A 288 -3.07 -8.33 -17.22
CA HIS A 288 -3.03 -8.41 -15.76
C HIS A 288 -3.38 -7.03 -15.19
N THR A 289 -4.61 -6.88 -14.70
CA THR A 289 -4.91 -5.87 -13.68
C THR A 289 -4.30 -6.36 -12.37
N GLU A 290 -3.04 -6.02 -12.11
CA GLU A 290 -2.46 -6.25 -10.78
C GLU A 290 -3.20 -5.38 -9.76
N ASP A 291 -3.78 -6.05 -8.75
CA ASP A 291 -4.45 -5.38 -7.63
C ASP A 291 -3.39 -4.69 -6.76
N ASN A 292 -3.10 -3.41 -7.05
CA ASN A 292 -2.16 -2.57 -6.29
C ASN A 292 -2.69 -2.14 -4.91
N ASP A 293 -3.39 -3.03 -4.22
CA ASP A 293 -4.04 -2.78 -2.95
C ASP A 293 -3.65 -3.87 -1.95
N ALA A 294 -3.16 -3.46 -0.79
CA ALA A 294 -2.76 -4.36 0.28
C ALA A 294 -3.91 -5.23 0.78
N ALA A 295 -5.17 -4.83 0.57
CA ALA A 295 -6.34 -5.64 0.92
C ALA A 295 -6.60 -6.83 -0.03
N LEU A 296 -6.00 -6.83 -1.23
CA LEU A 296 -6.27 -7.84 -2.28
C LEU A 296 -5.00 -8.56 -2.77
N SER A 297 -3.82 -7.97 -2.56
CA SER A 297 -2.52 -8.53 -2.94
C SER A 297 -1.65 -8.80 -1.71
N TYR A 298 -1.16 -10.04 -1.63
CA TYR A 298 -0.20 -10.44 -0.60
C TYR A 298 1.10 -9.64 -0.68
N GLU A 299 1.56 -9.34 -1.88
CA GLU A 299 2.79 -8.59 -2.12
C GLU A 299 2.69 -7.17 -1.54
N TYR A 300 1.52 -6.53 -1.69
CA TYR A 300 1.24 -5.23 -1.08
C TYR A 300 0.99 -5.32 0.43
N LEU A 301 0.31 -6.36 0.92
CA LEU A 301 0.19 -6.64 2.34
C LEU A 301 1.58 -6.75 2.98
N GLN A 302 2.48 -7.56 2.40
CA GLN A 302 3.84 -7.74 2.90
C GLN A 302 4.62 -6.43 2.93
N ARG A 303 4.47 -5.58 1.90
CA ARG A 303 5.07 -4.23 1.87
C ARG A 303 4.55 -3.37 3.02
N SER A 304 3.24 -3.37 3.27
CA SER A 304 2.64 -2.64 4.39
C SER A 304 3.10 -3.15 5.75
N ILE A 305 3.19 -4.48 5.93
CA ILE A 305 3.71 -5.09 7.14
C ILE A 305 5.16 -4.65 7.38
N ASN A 306 6.01 -4.77 6.36
CA ASN A 306 7.41 -4.36 6.45
C ASN A 306 7.52 -2.88 6.80
N PHE A 307 6.75 -2.01 6.15
CA PHE A 307 6.72 -0.59 6.44
C PHE A 307 6.36 -0.29 7.90
N CYS A 308 5.33 -0.95 8.45
CA CYS A 308 4.96 -0.80 9.86
C CYS A 308 6.04 -1.34 10.81
N LYS A 309 6.67 -2.47 10.48
CA LYS A 309 7.78 -3.02 11.27
C LYS A 309 8.98 -2.06 11.31
N TYR A 310 9.36 -1.45 10.18
CA TYR A 310 10.45 -0.47 10.15
C TYR A 310 10.13 0.80 10.94
N LYS A 311 8.88 1.28 10.89
CA LYS A 311 8.43 2.45 11.66
C LYS A 311 8.39 2.22 13.17
N MET A 312 8.29 0.96 13.61
CA MET A 312 8.19 0.57 15.02
C MET A 312 9.45 -0.07 15.57
N ALA A 313 10.46 -0.31 14.74
CA ALA A 313 11.75 -0.74 15.22
C ALA A 313 12.36 0.42 16.05
N PRO A 314 12.80 0.19 17.29
CA PRO A 314 13.69 1.15 17.94
C PRO A 314 14.92 1.30 17.04
N ASP A 315 15.39 2.52 16.81
CA ASP A 315 16.57 2.81 15.98
C ASP A 315 17.81 2.09 16.53
N ILE A 316 17.97 0.81 16.22
CA ILE A 316 19.22 0.10 16.37
C ILE A 316 20.00 0.42 15.11
N LEU A 317 20.79 1.48 15.20
CA LEU A 317 21.95 1.71 14.34
C LEU A 317 22.68 0.37 14.17
N GLN A 318 22.49 -0.29 13.02
CA GLN A 318 23.40 -1.35 12.61
C GLN A 318 24.78 -0.72 12.52
N LYS A 319 25.70 -1.16 13.40
CA LYS A 319 27.12 -0.89 13.21
C LYS A 319 27.46 -1.34 11.78
N PRO A 320 27.98 -0.46 10.91
CA PRO A 320 28.42 -0.90 9.60
C PRO A 320 29.54 -1.93 9.77
N SER A 321 29.38 -3.08 9.11
CA SER A 321 30.40 -4.12 9.00
C SER A 321 31.68 -3.53 8.40
N ASN A 322 32.83 -3.89 8.98
CA ASN A 322 34.16 -3.34 8.67
C ASN A 322 34.73 -3.73 7.28
N ASP A 323 33.92 -4.26 6.36
CA ASP A 323 34.43 -4.87 5.12
C ASP A 323 34.62 -3.87 3.96
N TYR A 324 34.48 -2.56 4.21
CA TYR A 324 34.61 -1.51 3.17
C TYR A 324 35.93 -0.75 3.18
N LEU A 325 37.00 -1.32 3.74
CA LEU A 325 38.30 -0.65 3.85
C LEU A 325 39.35 -1.08 2.82
N ASP A 326 39.02 -1.89 1.81
CA ASP A 326 40.03 -2.45 0.89
C ASP A 326 39.93 -1.98 -0.57
N SER A 327 39.48 -0.76 -0.83
CA SER A 327 39.46 -0.23 -2.22
C SER A 327 39.93 1.22 -2.37
N LYS A 328 40.80 1.69 -1.46
CA LYS A 328 41.28 3.09 -1.47
C LYS A 328 42.74 3.31 -1.86
N ASP A 329 43.35 2.37 -2.57
CA ASP A 329 44.68 2.59 -3.16
C ASP A 329 44.65 3.27 -4.55
N ASN A 330 43.49 3.45 -5.18
CA ASN A 330 43.41 3.98 -6.56
C ASN A 330 42.91 5.43 -6.70
N LEU A 331 42.77 6.20 -5.62
CA LEU A 331 42.36 7.62 -5.71
C LEU A 331 43.52 8.62 -5.62
N HIS A 332 44.74 8.16 -5.30
CA HIS A 332 45.91 9.03 -5.20
C HIS A 332 46.52 9.37 -6.59
N ASP A 333 46.32 8.50 -7.59
CA ASP A 333 46.89 8.69 -8.93
C ASP A 333 46.08 9.60 -9.86
N TYR A 334 44.80 9.86 -9.55
CA TYR A 334 43.93 10.71 -10.39
C TYR A 334 44.00 12.22 -10.08
N LEU A 335 44.60 12.62 -8.95
CA LEU A 335 44.66 14.03 -8.52
C LEU A 335 46.04 14.69 -8.71
N LEU A 336 46.97 14.00 -9.37
CA LEU A 336 48.32 14.52 -9.67
C LEU A 336 48.60 14.72 -11.17
N ASN A 337 47.61 14.52 -12.05
CA ASN A 337 47.78 14.64 -13.50
C ASN A 337 46.73 15.50 -14.23
N ASN A 338 46.18 16.54 -13.58
CA ASN A 338 45.54 17.67 -14.27
C ASN A 338 45.79 18.98 -13.54
#